data_AF-A0A069RI85-F1
#
_entry.id   AF-A0A069RI85-F1
#
_cell.length_a   1.000
_cell.length_b   1.000
_cell.length_c   1.000
_cell.angle_alpha   90.00
_cell.angle_beta   90.00
_cell.angle_gamma   90.00
#
_symmetry.space_group_name_H-M   'P 1'
#
loop_
_entity.id
_entity.type
_entity.pdbx_description
1 polymer ?
#
loop_
_entity_poly.entity_id
_entity_poly.type
_entity_poly.pdbx_seq_one_letter_code
_entity_poly.pdbx_strand_id
1 'polypeptide(L)'
;MQFGFIFSLLFAIFVAVFAVMNSDVVTIQFLWKEYQLSQSVVILISATFGALVTFFISLFSKMKYGMKSRENKNKISGLEKNIKGLEEANKNYEIEIERLKLKLEHAKTQQMAPVNISKDENTKKEDL
;
A
#
# COMPACT_ATOMS: atom_id res chain seq x y z
N MET A 1 -1.31 22.88 4.20
CA MET A 1 -0.02 23.32 4.77
C MET A 1 -0.02 24.81 5.13
N GLN A 2 -0.37 25.72 4.22
CA GLN A 2 -0.27 27.18 4.46
C GLN A 2 -1.32 27.74 5.44
N PHE A 3 -2.58 27.29 5.37
CA PHE A 3 -3.64 27.76 6.28
C PHE A 3 -3.35 27.47 7.77
N GLY A 4 -2.78 26.31 8.07
CA GLY A 4 -2.41 25.96 9.46
C GLY A 4 -1.27 26.85 10.00
N PHE A 5 -0.31 27.19 9.15
CA PHE A 5 0.77 28.11 9.52
C PHE A 5 0.23 29.52 9.79
N ILE A 6 -0.59 30.06 8.89
CA ILE A 6 -1.25 31.37 9.08
C ILE A 6 -2.07 31.39 10.38
N PHE A 7 -2.83 30.33 10.64
CA PHE A 7 -3.66 30.24 11.85
C PHE A 7 -2.81 30.17 13.12
N SER A 8 -1.70 29.43 13.10
CA SER A 8 -0.77 29.37 14.23
C SER A 8 -0.14 30.73 14.55
N LEU A 9 0.12 31.54 13.53
CA LEU A 9 0.69 32.88 13.70
C LEU A 9 -0.33 33.85 14.29
N LEU A 10 -1.57 33.83 13.79
CA LEU A 10 -2.69 34.58 14.36
C LEU A 10 -2.94 34.18 15.83
N PHE A 11 -2.89 32.88 16.12
CA PHE A 11 -3.03 32.37 17.47
C PHE A 11 -1.87 32.82 18.38
N ALA A 12 -0.64 32.82 17.88
CA ALA A 12 0.52 33.32 18.64
C ALA A 12 0.39 34.81 18.99
N ILE A 13 -0.09 35.65 18.05
CA ILE A 13 -0.38 37.06 18.31
C ILE A 13 -1.46 37.19 19.39
N PHE A 14 -2.53 36.40 19.31
CA PHE A 14 -3.59 36.38 20.31
C PHE A 14 -3.06 36.04 21.71
N VAL A 15 -2.23 35.00 21.83
CA VAL A 15 -1.57 34.63 23.09
C VAL A 15 -0.65 35.74 23.61
N ALA A 16 0.11 36.40 22.73
CA ALA A 16 0.99 37.51 23.12
C ALA A 16 0.20 38.72 23.65
N VAL A 17 -0.91 39.08 23.01
CA VAL A 17 -1.82 40.13 23.50
C VAL A 17 -2.37 39.75 24.87
N PHE A 18 -2.80 38.49 25.04
CA PHE A 18 -3.30 38.00 26.32
C PHE A 18 -2.24 38.08 27.42
N ALA A 19 -0.97 37.82 27.09
CA ALA A 19 0.13 37.91 28.04
C ALA A 19 0.43 39.35 28.49
N VAL A 20 0.34 40.32 27.58
CA VAL A 20 0.54 41.75 27.91
C VAL A 20 -0.62 42.26 28.76
N MET A 21 -1.86 41.94 28.38
CA MET A 21 -3.06 42.38 29.09
C MET A 21 -3.19 41.78 30.50
N ASN A 22 -2.66 40.57 30.72
CA ASN A 22 -2.72 39.87 32.01
C ASN A 22 -1.31 39.78 32.65
N SER A 23 -0.58 40.89 32.67
CA SER A 23 0.78 40.96 33.24
C SER A 23 0.80 41.13 34.77
N ASP A 24 -0.36 41.37 35.38
CA ASP A 24 -0.51 41.50 36.83
C ASP A 24 -0.04 40.23 37.56
N VAL A 25 0.63 40.45 38.69
CA VAL A 25 1.16 39.39 39.55
C VAL A 25 0.03 38.85 40.42
N VAL A 26 -0.19 37.54 40.32
CA VAL A 26 -1.15 36.79 41.13
C VAL A 26 -0.40 35.85 42.06
N THR A 27 -0.94 35.67 43.26
CA THR A 27 -0.42 34.70 44.23
C THR A 27 -1.10 33.36 43.98
N ILE A 28 -0.31 32.33 43.75
CA ILE A 28 -0.77 30.98 43.46
C ILE A 28 -0.27 30.07 44.57
N GLN A 29 -1.20 29.41 45.25
CA GLN A 29 -0.88 28.29 46.13
C GLN A 29 -0.70 27.03 45.29
N PHE A 30 0.54 26.55 45.22
CA PHE A 30 0.87 25.30 44.55
C PHE A 30 1.33 24.26 45.57
N LEU A 31 0.48 23.25 45.81
CA LEU A 31 0.63 22.19 46.80
C LEU A 31 0.84 22.72 48.23
N TRP A 32 2.08 23.06 48.60
CA TRP A 32 2.46 23.57 49.93
C TRP A 32 3.31 24.86 49.86
N LYS A 33 3.44 25.47 48.68
CA LYS A 33 4.22 26.69 48.48
C LYS A 33 3.41 27.75 47.76
N GLU A 34 3.65 29.00 48.13
CA GLU A 34 3.09 30.16 47.45
C GLU A 34 4.08 30.71 46.44
N TYR A 35 3.58 31.01 45.24
CA TYR A 35 4.34 31.60 44.17
C TYR A 35 3.64 32.85 43.69
N GLN A 36 4.41 33.93 43.53
CA GLN A 36 3.93 35.16 42.93
C GLN A 36 4.41 35.19 41.48
N LEU A 37 3.49 34.93 40.56
CA LEU A 37 3.76 34.89 39.12
C LEU A 37 2.76 35.80 38.41
N SER A 38 3.15 36.37 37.27
CA SER A 38 2.16 37.04 36.43
C SER A 38 1.13 36.03 35.93
N GLN A 39 -0.13 36.46 35.84
CA GLN A 39 -1.20 35.60 35.32
C GLN A 39 -0.85 35.09 33.92
N SER A 40 -0.21 35.92 33.10
CA SER A 40 0.33 35.58 31.79
C SER A 40 1.29 34.40 31.78
N VAL A 41 2.20 34.29 32.76
CA VAL A 41 3.13 33.17 32.87
C VAL A 41 2.37 31.86 33.11
N VAL A 42 1.35 31.89 33.97
CA VAL A 42 0.49 30.72 34.24
C VAL A 42 -0.21 30.23 32.98
N ILE A 43 -0.81 31.17 32.24
CA ILE A 43 -1.53 30.89 31.00
C ILE A 43 -0.57 30.33 29.94
N LEU A 44 0.60 30.94 29.79
CA LEU A 44 1.59 30.53 28.79
C LEU A 44 2.12 29.12 29.08
N ILE A 45 2.44 28.81 30.34
CA ILE A 45 2.87 27.47 30.74
C ILE A 45 1.75 26.46 30.46
N SER A 46 0.51 26.78 30.82
CA SER A 46 -0.64 25.88 30.61
C SER A 46 -0.91 25.61 29.13
N ALA A 47 -0.91 26.67 28.31
CA ALA A 47 -1.09 26.56 26.86
C ALA A 47 0.04 25.76 26.20
N THR A 48 1.29 26.02 26.61
CA THR A 48 2.47 25.30 26.12
C THR A 48 2.42 23.83 26.52
N PHE A 49 1.99 23.52 27.74
CA PHE A 49 1.84 22.15 28.21
C PHE A 49 0.76 21.41 27.41
N GLY A 50 -0.38 22.03 27.15
CA GLY A 50 -1.43 21.48 26.28
C GLY A 50 -0.90 21.19 24.87
N ALA A 51 -0.20 22.15 24.26
CA ALA A 51 0.44 21.97 22.95
C ALA A 51 1.44 20.80 22.97
N LEU A 52 2.26 20.70 24.02
CA LEU A 52 3.24 19.63 24.18
C LEU A 52 2.58 18.25 24.29
N VAL A 53 1.48 18.12 25.05
CA VAL A 53 0.70 16.88 25.14
C VAL A 53 0.16 16.49 23.75
N THR A 54 -0.44 17.42 23.01
CA THR A 54 -0.96 17.14 21.66
C THR A 54 0.15 16.77 20.67
N PHE A 55 1.35 17.36 20.82
CA PHE A 55 2.52 17.02 20.03
C PHE A 55 2.94 15.57 20.29
N PHE A 56 3.02 15.13 21.55
CA PHE A 56 3.35 13.75 21.88
C PHE A 56 2.30 12.76 21.35
N ILE A 57 1.01 13.04 21.54
CA ILE A 57 -0.08 12.20 20.98
C ILE A 57 0.07 12.08 19.45
N SER A 58 0.35 13.20 18.77
CA SER A 58 0.57 13.21 17.32
C SER A 58 1.79 12.40 16.90
N LEU A 59 2.88 12.43 17.67
CA LEU A 59 4.09 11.68 17.40
C LEU A 59 3.86 10.17 17.47
N PHE A 60 3.19 9.70 18.53
CA PHE A 60 2.79 8.28 18.66
C PHE A 60 1.87 7.84 17.52
N SER A 61 0.92 8.69 17.15
CA SER A 61 -0.01 8.42 16.05
C SER A 61 0.73 8.27 14.71
N LYS A 62 1.69 9.16 14.43
CA LYS A 62 2.54 9.08 13.22
C LYS A 62 3.34 7.78 13.14
N MET A 63 3.88 7.29 14.26
CA MET A 63 4.59 5.99 14.28
C MET A 63 3.67 4.84 13.87
N LYS A 64 2.46 4.78 14.44
CA LYS A 64 1.45 3.77 14.08
C LYS A 64 1.06 3.84 12.60
N TYR A 65 0.83 5.04 12.08
CA TYR A 65 0.52 5.22 10.66
C TYR A 65 1.70 4.85 9.75
N GLY A 66 2.94 5.10 10.17
CA GLY A 66 4.14 4.68 9.45
C GLY A 66 4.23 3.17 9.27
N MET A 67 3.96 2.40 10.34
CA MET A 67 3.92 0.93 10.28
C MET A 67 2.83 0.44 9.33
N LYS A 68 1.61 0.98 9.45
CA LYS A 68 0.49 0.59 8.57
C LYS A 68 0.74 0.94 7.10
N SER A 69 1.40 2.07 6.84
CA SER A 69 1.81 2.47 5.48
C SER A 69 2.80 1.48 4.89
N ARG A 70 3.78 1.01 5.67
CA ARG A 70 4.74 -0.02 5.24
C ARG A 70 4.05 -1.37 4.99
N GLU A 71 3.15 -1.78 5.86
CA GLU A 71 2.37 -3.01 5.69
C GLU A 71 1.53 -2.97 4.40
N ASN A 72 0.84 -1.85 4.16
CA ASN A 72 0.05 -1.66 2.95
C ASN A 72 0.93 -1.68 1.68
N LYS A 73 2.11 -1.04 1.72
CA LYS A 73 3.07 -1.11 0.60
C LYS A 73 3.55 -2.54 0.33
N ASN A 74 3.83 -3.30 1.38
CA ASN A 74 4.23 -4.71 1.24
C ASN A 74 3.09 -5.56 0.64
N LYS A 75 1.84 -5.33 1.07
CA LYS A 75 0.65 -6.00 0.50
C LYS A 75 0.49 -5.67 -0.99
N ILE A 76 0.62 -4.40 -1.36
CA ILE A 76 0.56 -3.98 -2.78
C ILE A 76 1.65 -4.70 -3.59
N SER A 77 2.90 -4.67 -3.13
CA SER A 77 3.99 -5.36 -3.83
C SER A 77 3.79 -6.88 -3.93
N GLY A 78 3.22 -7.51 -2.90
CA GLY A 78 2.88 -8.93 -2.92
C GLY A 78 1.78 -9.24 -3.94
N LEU A 79 0.71 -8.42 -3.97
CA LEU A 79 -0.36 -8.55 -4.95
C LEU A 79 0.13 -8.34 -6.38
N GLU A 80 1.00 -7.35 -6.63
CA GLU A 80 1.62 -7.12 -7.94
C GLU A 80 2.44 -8.32 -8.40
N LYS A 81 3.21 -8.95 -7.50
CA LYS A 81 3.96 -10.18 -7.82
C LYS A 81 3.04 -11.35 -8.16
N ASN A 82 1.95 -11.51 -7.40
CA ASN A 82 0.97 -12.56 -7.69
C ASN A 82 0.32 -12.35 -9.06
N ILE A 83 -0.09 -11.12 -9.38
CA ILE A 83 -0.66 -10.78 -10.70
C ILE A 83 0.32 -11.17 -11.81
N LYS A 84 1.59 -10.77 -11.72
CA LYS A 84 2.61 -11.15 -12.71
C LYS A 84 2.78 -12.66 -12.85
N GLY A 85 2.81 -13.39 -11.73
CA GLY A 85 2.92 -14.85 -11.75
C GLY A 85 1.70 -15.53 -12.40
N LEU A 86 0.49 -15.03 -12.13
CA LEU A 86 -0.72 -15.53 -12.79
C LEU A 86 -0.74 -15.22 -14.30
N GLU A 87 -0.28 -14.02 -14.71
CA GLU A 87 -0.16 -13.65 -16.12
C GLU A 87 0.82 -14.57 -16.86
N GLU A 88 1.98 -14.86 -16.26
CA GLU A 88 2.96 -15.80 -16.84
C GLU A 88 2.40 -17.23 -16.94
N ALA A 89 1.71 -17.70 -15.89
CA ALA A 89 1.07 -19.02 -15.90
C ALA A 89 0.00 -19.12 -16.99
N ASN A 90 -0.86 -18.10 -17.13
CA ASN A 90 -1.87 -18.05 -18.20
C ASN A 90 -1.24 -18.11 -19.59
N LYS A 91 -0.17 -17.34 -19.82
CA LYS A 91 0.57 -17.39 -21.10
C LYS A 91 1.12 -18.79 -21.39
N ASN A 92 1.67 -19.46 -20.39
CA ASN A 92 2.18 -20.83 -20.55
C ASN A 92 1.06 -21.83 -20.86
N TYR A 93 -0.11 -21.69 -20.22
CA TYR A 93 -1.27 -22.51 -20.54
C TYR A 93 -1.80 -22.28 -21.96
N GLU A 94 -1.82 -21.03 -22.44
CA GLU A 94 -2.19 -20.72 -23.83
C GLU A 94 -1.27 -21.43 -24.84
N ILE A 95 0.05 -21.37 -24.60
CA ILE A 95 1.06 -22.04 -25.44
C ILE A 95 0.84 -23.56 -25.44
N GLU A 96 0.62 -24.18 -24.28
CA GLU A 96 0.41 -25.63 -24.21
C GLU A 96 -0.92 -26.06 -24.86
N ILE A 97 -1.99 -25.26 -24.73
CA ILE A 97 -3.25 -25.49 -25.44
C ILE A 97 -3.02 -25.47 -26.96
N GLU A 98 -2.28 -24.49 -27.48
CA GLU A 98 -1.96 -24.39 -28.90
C GLU A 98 -1.14 -25.60 -29.38
N ARG A 99 -0.13 -26.00 -28.59
CA ARG A 99 0.68 -27.19 -28.85
C ARG A 99 -0.15 -28.48 -28.89
N LEU A 100 -1.08 -28.64 -27.95
CA LEU A 100 -1.96 -29.80 -27.88
C LEU A 100 -2.93 -29.84 -29.07
N LYS A 101 -3.46 -28.68 -29.49
CA LYS A 101 -4.28 -28.57 -30.72
C LYS A 101 -3.49 -29.01 -31.95
N LEU A 102 -2.25 -28.55 -32.11
CA LEU A 102 -1.39 -28.96 -33.23
C LEU A 102 -1.12 -30.46 -33.23
N LYS A 103 -0.83 -31.06 -32.06
CA LYS A 103 -0.67 -32.52 -31.93
C LYS A 103 -1.95 -33.28 -32.29
N LEU A 104 -3.11 -32.77 -31.89
CA LEU A 104 -4.41 -33.36 -32.19
C LEU A 104 -4.71 -33.33 -33.71
N GLU A 105 -4.44 -32.20 -34.37
CA GLU A 105 -4.56 -32.05 -35.83
C GLU A 105 -3.66 -33.05 -36.57
N HIS A 106 -2.40 -33.17 -36.17
CA HIS A 106 -1.46 -34.11 -36.77
C HIS A 106 -1.89 -35.58 -36.57
N ALA A 107 -2.41 -35.92 -35.39
CA ALA A 107 -2.91 -37.27 -35.10
C ALA A 107 -4.17 -37.63 -35.92
N LYS A 108 -5.06 -36.67 -36.16
CA LYS A 108 -6.24 -36.86 -37.02
C LYS A 108 -5.85 -37.08 -38.48
N THR A 109 -4.90 -36.31 -39.00
CA THR A 109 -4.40 -36.46 -40.38
C THR A 109 -3.71 -37.82 -40.60
N GLN A 110 -3.04 -38.37 -39.58
CA GLN A 110 -2.43 -39.71 -39.65
C GLN A 110 -3.44 -40.87 -39.59
N GLN A 111 -4.64 -40.66 -39.03
CA GLN A 111 -5.73 -41.67 -39.02
C GLN A 111 -6.58 -41.68 -40.30
N MET A 112 -6.50 -40.66 -41.16
CA MET A 112 -7.31 -40.55 -42.40
C MET A 112 -6.59 -41.00 -43.68
N ALA A 113 -5.36 -41.51 -43.61
CA ALA A 113 -4.69 -42.08 -44.79
C ALA A 113 -5.26 -43.49 -45.09
N PRO A 114 -5.74 -43.77 -46.33
CA PRO A 114 -6.32 -45.07 -46.64
C PRO A 114 -5.22 -46.14 -46.65
N VAL A 115 -5.35 -47.11 -45.74
CA VAL A 115 -4.74 -48.43 -45.90
C VAL A 115 -5.45 -49.11 -47.05
N ASN A 116 -4.90 -49.03 -48.27
CA ASN A 116 -5.24 -49.95 -49.33
C ASN A 116 -4.19 -51.07 -49.37
N ILE A 117 -4.49 -52.15 -48.67
CA ILE A 117 -3.89 -53.46 -48.90
C ILE A 117 -4.93 -54.25 -49.68
N SER A 118 -4.68 -54.49 -50.97
CA SER A 118 -5.19 -55.68 -51.65
C SER A 118 -4.04 -56.31 -52.42
N LYS A 119 -3.47 -57.34 -51.80
CA LYS A 119 -2.86 -58.47 -52.51
C LYS A 119 -4.00 -59.24 -53.18
N ASP A 120 -3.84 -59.53 -54.47
CA ASP A 120 -4.33 -60.71 -55.19
C ASP A 120 -3.96 -60.49 -56.66
N GLU A 121 -3.57 -61.47 -57.45
CA GLU A 121 -3.12 -62.82 -57.19
C GLU A 121 -2.36 -63.21 -58.47
N ASN A 122 -1.44 -64.14 -58.32
CA ASN A 122 -0.59 -64.68 -59.38
C ASN A 122 -1.45 -65.46 -60.40
N THR A 123 -1.28 -65.23 -61.71
CA THR A 123 -1.57 -66.27 -62.71
C THR A 123 -0.63 -66.17 -63.91
N LYS A 124 0.48 -66.93 -63.79
CA LYS A 124 1.00 -67.90 -64.77
C LYS A 124 1.02 -67.52 -66.26
N LYS A 125 2.25 -67.65 -66.79
CA LYS A 125 2.63 -68.38 -68.03
C LYS A 125 2.24 -67.71 -69.35
N GLU A 126 3.00 -67.78 -70.44
CA GLU A 126 3.88 -68.83 -70.95
C GLU A 126 4.73 -68.22 -72.10
N ASP A 127 6.00 -68.63 -72.18
CA ASP A 127 6.79 -68.91 -73.39
C ASP A 127 6.69 -68.02 -74.64
N LEU A 128 7.79 -67.34 -75.00
CA LEU A 128 8.76 -67.76 -76.04
C LEU A 128 9.97 -66.81 -76.11
#